data_AF-A0A7G8AFM1-F1
#
_entry.id   AF-A0A7G8AFM1-F1
#
_cell.length_a   1.000
_cell.length_b   1.000
_cell.length_c   1.000
_cell.angle_alpha   90.00
_cell.angle_beta   90.00
_cell.angle_gamma   90.00
#
_symmetry.space_group_name_H-M   'P 1'
#
loop_
_entity.id
_entity.type
_entity.pdbx_description
1 polymer ?
#
loop_
_entity_poly.entity_id
_entity_poly.type
_entity_poly.pdbx_seq_one_letter_code
_entity_poly.pdbx_strand_id
1 'polypeptide(L)'
;MKKAGIVCLSLVVAVLTGCSSPKSTPEEPEMTAARQCSDQVLTASKNKAGTTKLTSIMKDEATIVRVGDSSQETHLIKGFPYVESTSLDNGKPGSTWRNCMQAKGFTVGG
;
A
#
# COMPACT_ATOMS: atom_id res chain seq x y z
N MET A 1 -59.39 16.53 -19.97
CA MET A 1 -58.28 17.08 -20.80
C MET A 1 -57.02 17.11 -19.94
N LYS A 2 -56.04 16.24 -20.23
CA LYS A 2 -54.78 16.14 -19.47
C LYS A 2 -53.78 17.13 -20.05
N LYS A 3 -53.25 18.07 -19.25
CA LYS A 3 -52.12 18.91 -19.65
C LYS A 3 -50.84 18.35 -19.02
N ALA A 4 -50.04 17.67 -19.85
CA ALA A 4 -48.60 17.53 -19.64
C ALA A 4 -47.98 18.94 -19.76
N GLY A 5 -47.03 19.42 -18.94
CA GLY A 5 -45.88 18.73 -18.37
C GLY A 5 -44.68 19.09 -19.23
N ILE A 6 -43.75 19.90 -18.72
CA ILE A 6 -42.31 19.93 -19.02
C ILE A 6 -41.69 20.78 -17.90
N VAL A 7 -40.95 20.15 -16.98
CA VAL A 7 -40.03 20.83 -16.08
C VAL A 7 -38.63 20.49 -16.59
N CYS A 8 -37.96 21.46 -17.21
CA CYS A 8 -36.58 21.31 -17.68
C CYS A 8 -35.65 21.18 -16.47
N LEU A 9 -35.16 19.96 -16.24
CA LEU A 9 -34.16 19.66 -15.22
C LEU A 9 -32.77 19.96 -15.82
N SER A 10 -32.22 21.13 -15.49
CA SER A 10 -30.88 21.54 -15.90
C SER A 10 -29.83 20.64 -15.25
N LEU A 11 -29.19 19.77 -16.04
CA LEU A 11 -28.12 18.89 -15.59
C LEU A 11 -26.82 19.69 -15.47
N VAL A 12 -26.44 20.08 -14.26
CA VAL A 12 -25.17 20.76 -13.99
C VAL A 12 -24.06 19.70 -13.99
N VAL A 13 -23.25 19.66 -15.04
CA VAL A 13 -22.08 18.78 -15.12
C VAL A 13 -20.94 19.43 -14.36
N ALA A 14 -20.75 19.02 -13.10
CA ALA A 14 -19.57 19.40 -12.31
C ALA A 14 -18.35 18.62 -12.82
N VAL A 15 -17.45 19.31 -13.51
CA VAL A 15 -16.18 18.73 -13.98
C VAL A 15 -15.23 18.70 -12.79
N LEU A 16 -15.00 17.52 -12.21
CA LEU A 16 -13.98 17.32 -11.19
C LEU A 16 -12.61 17.47 -11.84
N THR A 17 -11.93 18.60 -11.59
CA THR A 17 -10.53 18.79 -11.97
C THR A 17 -9.67 17.83 -11.16
N GLY A 18 -9.22 16.75 -11.81
CA GLY A 18 -8.38 15.73 -11.21
C GLY A 18 -7.05 16.31 -10.74
N CYS A 19 -6.67 16.00 -9.50
CA CYS A 19 -5.31 16.22 -8.99
C CYS A 19 -4.30 15.55 -9.93
N SER A 20 -3.45 16.35 -10.57
CA SER A 20 -2.28 15.87 -11.29
C SER A 20 -1.39 15.11 -10.30
N SER A 21 -1.34 13.79 -10.41
CA SER A 21 -0.41 12.99 -9.62
C SER A 21 1.02 13.37 -10.02
N PRO A 22 1.95 13.57 -9.07
CA PRO A 22 3.33 13.90 -9.39
C PRO A 22 3.96 12.77 -10.23
N LYS A 23 4.83 13.14 -11.18
CA LYS A 23 5.54 12.18 -12.05
C LYS A 23 6.22 11.13 -11.16
N SER A 24 5.83 9.87 -11.34
CA SER A 24 6.36 8.73 -10.62
C SER A 24 7.86 8.58 -10.92
N THR A 25 8.71 8.85 -9.94
CA THR A 25 10.02 8.20 -9.87
C THR A 25 9.80 6.68 -9.88
N PRO A 26 10.71 5.88 -10.48
CA PRO A 26 10.62 4.43 -10.40
C PRO A 26 10.51 4.02 -8.93
N GLU A 27 9.38 3.42 -8.59
CA GLU A 27 9.16 2.91 -7.24
C GLU A 27 10.17 1.78 -6.98
N GLU A 28 10.76 1.77 -5.79
CA GLU A 28 11.71 0.73 -5.43
C GLU A 28 11.04 -0.65 -5.49
N PRO A 29 11.72 -1.69 -6.03
CA PRO A 29 11.12 -3.01 -6.23
C PRO A 29 10.47 -3.60 -4.97
N GLU A 30 11.07 -3.36 -3.79
CA GLU A 30 10.55 -3.80 -2.50
C GLU A 30 9.21 -3.11 -2.16
N MET A 31 9.05 -1.83 -2.50
CA MET A 31 7.83 -1.08 -2.22
C MET A 31 6.69 -1.51 -3.15
N THR A 32 7.00 -1.74 -4.42
CA THR A 32 6.05 -2.35 -5.36
C THR A 32 5.62 -3.75 -4.89
N ALA A 33 6.55 -4.58 -4.41
CA ALA A 33 6.24 -5.89 -3.86
C ALA A 33 5.32 -5.79 -2.63
N ALA A 34 5.64 -4.87 -1.70
CA ALA A 34 4.85 -4.63 -0.49
C ALA A 34 3.41 -4.21 -0.82
N ARG A 35 3.22 -3.32 -1.81
CA ARG A 35 1.88 -2.93 -2.29
C ARG A 35 1.12 -4.11 -2.87
N GLN A 36 1.74 -4.85 -3.79
CA GLN A 36 1.12 -6.02 -4.42
C GLN A 36 0.71 -7.08 -3.39
N CYS A 37 1.58 -7.36 -2.42
CA CYS A 37 1.28 -8.31 -1.35
C CYS A 37 0.17 -7.80 -0.42
N SER A 38 0.16 -6.50 -0.11
CA SER A 38 -0.92 -5.89 0.69
C SER A 38 -2.26 -5.98 -0.04
N ASP A 39 -2.30 -5.64 -1.32
CA ASP A 39 -3.51 -5.69 -2.15
C ASP A 39 -4.02 -7.12 -2.31
N GLN A 40 -3.12 -8.09 -2.45
CA GLN A 40 -3.46 -9.50 -2.51
C GLN A 40 -4.10 -9.97 -1.20
N VAL A 41 -3.51 -9.64 -0.05
CA VAL A 41 -4.05 -10.04 1.26
C VAL A 41 -5.39 -9.34 1.52
N LEU A 42 -5.50 -8.03 1.25
CA LEU A 42 -6.76 -7.28 1.38
C LEU A 42 -7.86 -7.84 0.48
N THR A 43 -7.53 -8.21 -0.76
CA THR A 43 -8.51 -8.78 -1.69
C THR A 43 -8.92 -10.18 -1.27
N ALA A 44 -7.96 -11.02 -0.87
CA ALA A 44 -8.23 -12.39 -0.43
C ALA A 44 -8.97 -12.46 0.92
N SER A 45 -8.88 -11.42 1.75
CA SER A 45 -9.60 -11.35 3.03
C SER A 45 -11.02 -10.81 2.90
N LYS A 46 -11.40 -10.23 1.75
CA LYS A 46 -12.77 -9.77 1.51
C LYS A 46 -13.76 -10.92 1.71
N ASN A 47 -14.84 -10.62 2.43
CA ASN A 47 -15.93 -11.56 2.74
C ASN A 47 -15.51 -12.80 3.56
N LYS A 48 -14.30 -12.82 4.13
CA LYS A 48 -13.90 -13.85 5.11
C LYS A 48 -14.22 -13.38 6.52
N ALA A 49 -14.65 -14.31 7.37
CA ALA A 49 -14.83 -14.04 8.79
C ALA A 49 -13.49 -13.76 9.46
N GLY A 50 -13.41 -12.71 10.29
CA GLY A 50 -12.19 -12.30 10.98
C GLY A 50 -11.94 -10.79 10.87
N THR A 51 -10.72 -10.38 11.18
CA THR A 51 -10.28 -8.99 11.10
C THR A 51 -9.14 -8.87 10.11
N THR A 52 -9.10 -7.72 9.42
CA THR A 52 -7.98 -7.34 8.56
C THR A 52 -7.46 -6.00 9.05
N LYS A 53 -6.15 -5.88 9.22
CA LYS A 53 -5.46 -4.67 9.69
C LYS A 53 -4.42 -4.27 8.66
N LEU A 54 -4.62 -3.10 8.05
CA LEU A 54 -3.62 -2.43 7.23
C LEU A 54 -2.77 -1.54 8.14
N THR A 55 -1.45 -1.70 8.05
CA THR A 55 -0.48 -0.88 8.77
C THR A 55 0.82 -0.79 7.94
N SER A 56 1.91 -0.35 8.55
CA SER A 56 3.20 -0.21 7.87
C SER A 56 4.33 -0.82 8.67
N ILE A 57 5.22 -1.54 8.01
CA ILE A 57 6.52 -1.97 8.56
C ILE A 57 7.54 -0.89 8.26
N MET A 58 8.22 -0.39 9.29
CA MET A 58 9.29 0.58 9.14
C MET A 58 10.61 -0.14 8.89
N LYS A 59 11.35 0.28 7.87
CA LYS A 59 12.71 -0.15 7.57
C LYS A 59 13.63 1.04 7.76
N ASP A 60 14.70 0.86 8.51
CA ASP A 60 15.80 1.83 8.61
C ASP A 60 16.90 1.42 7.63
N GLU A 61 17.18 2.26 6.65
CA GLU A 61 18.27 2.08 5.70
C GLU A 61 19.43 3.02 6.06
N ALA A 62 20.52 2.46 6.56
CA ALA A 62 21.74 3.20 6.85
C ALA A 62 22.71 3.16 5.66
N THR A 63 23.15 4.33 5.21
CA THR A 63 24.27 4.49 4.27
C THR A 63 25.45 5.08 5.01
N ILE A 64 26.57 4.34 5.04
CA ILE A 64 27.81 4.78 5.69
C ILE A 64 28.85 5.09 4.61
N VAL A 65 29.30 6.34 4.58
CA VAL A 65 30.40 6.80 3.73
C VAL A 65 31.61 7.04 4.62
N ARG A 66 32.77 6.44 4.27
CA ARG A 66 34.00 6.57 5.05
C ARG A 66 35.10 7.22 4.22
N VAL A 67 35.77 8.23 4.78
CA VAL A 67 36.86 8.98 4.14
C VAL A 67 37.98 9.20 5.16
N GLY A 68 39.08 8.45 5.02
CA GLY A 68 40.19 8.49 5.99
C GLY A 68 39.77 8.00 7.37
N ASP A 69 39.97 8.85 8.38
CA ASP A 69 39.55 8.63 9.78
C ASP A 69 38.10 9.08 10.04
N SER A 70 37.46 9.72 9.07
CA SER A 70 36.11 10.26 9.18
C SER A 70 35.06 9.34 8.57
N SER A 71 33.86 9.36 9.13
CA SER A 71 32.68 8.68 8.58
C SER A 71 31.44 9.57 8.66
N GLN A 72 30.60 9.48 7.64
CA GLN A 72 29.25 10.03 7.64
C GLN A 72 28.26 8.88 7.51
N GLU A 73 27.24 8.89 8.36
CA GLU A 73 26.13 7.95 8.33
C GLU A 73 24.85 8.71 8.02
N THR A 74 24.04 8.16 7.11
CA THR A 74 22.72 8.70 6.76
C THR A 74 21.70 7.60 6.93
N HIS A 75 20.67 7.87 7.75
CA HIS A 75 19.54 6.97 7.95
C HIS A 75 18.35 7.44 7.14
N LEU A 76 17.69 6.49 6.46
CA LEU A 76 16.45 6.71 5.74
C LEU A 76 15.41 5.73 6.25
N ILE A 77 14.44 6.25 7.01
CA ILE A 77 13.31 5.45 7.51
C ILE A 77 12.23 5.40 6.43
N LYS A 78 11.93 4.19 5.96
CA LYS A 78 10.89 3.92 4.94
C LYS A 78 9.78 3.06 5.52
N GLY A 79 8.53 3.45 5.25
CA GLY A 79 7.35 2.66 5.60
C GLY A 79 6.86 1.83 4.42
N PHE A 80 6.80 0.51 4.59
CA PHE A 80 6.22 -0.42 3.62
C PHE A 80 4.81 -0.83 4.06
N PRO A 81 3.81 -0.82 3.16
CA PRO A 81 2.47 -1.29 3.52
C PRO A 81 2.50 -2.76 3.91
N TYR A 82 1.85 -3.09 5.02
CA TYR A 82 1.80 -4.41 5.61
C TYR A 82 0.38 -4.73 6.06
N VAL A 83 -0.06 -5.96 5.82
CA VAL A 83 -1.44 -6.37 6.10
C VAL A 83 -1.43 -7.66 6.93
N GLU A 84 -2.19 -7.62 8.01
CA GLU A 84 -2.53 -8.79 8.81
C GLU A 84 -3.99 -9.15 8.55
N SER A 85 -4.27 -10.45 8.40
CA SER A 85 -5.63 -10.97 8.28
C SER A 85 -5.77 -12.23 9.11
N THR A 86 -6.58 -12.20 10.17
CA THR A 86 -6.77 -13.37 11.05
C THR A 86 -7.34 -14.57 10.30
N SER A 87 -8.06 -14.33 9.20
CA SER A 87 -8.64 -15.35 8.33
C SER A 87 -7.65 -16.03 7.37
N LEU A 88 -6.49 -15.42 7.12
CA LEU A 88 -5.48 -15.92 6.17
C LEU A 88 -4.18 -16.33 6.89
N ASP A 89 -3.89 -15.70 8.02
CA ASP A 89 -2.62 -15.81 8.72
C ASP A 89 -2.47 -17.06 9.59
N ASN A 90 -3.50 -17.92 9.68
CA ASN A 90 -3.46 -19.20 10.40
C ASN A 90 -2.84 -19.10 11.82
N GLY A 91 -3.20 -18.06 12.56
CA GLY A 91 -2.69 -17.80 13.92
C GLY A 91 -1.31 -17.13 14.00
N LYS A 92 -0.65 -16.83 12.88
CA LYS A 92 0.63 -16.11 12.81
C LYS A 92 0.46 -14.76 12.10
N PRO A 93 0.16 -13.66 12.81
CA PRO A 93 -0.17 -12.36 12.23
C PRO A 93 0.81 -11.90 11.13
N GLY A 94 0.26 -11.57 9.97
CA GLY A 94 0.93 -11.16 8.72
C GLY A 94 1.81 -12.21 8.05
N SER A 95 1.71 -13.48 8.44
CA SER A 95 2.42 -14.57 7.75
C SER A 95 2.04 -14.67 6.27
N THR A 96 0.78 -14.39 5.91
CA THR A 96 0.35 -14.41 4.50
C THR A 96 1.10 -13.35 3.69
N TRP A 97 1.20 -12.14 4.24
CA TRP A 97 1.92 -11.05 3.60
C TRP A 97 3.42 -11.33 3.51
N ARG A 98 4.04 -11.82 4.59
CA ARG A 98 5.48 -12.16 4.61
C ARG A 98 5.82 -13.27 3.61
N ASN A 99 4.97 -14.29 3.50
CA ASN A 99 5.14 -15.34 2.50
C ASN A 99 5.07 -14.80 1.07
N CYS A 100 4.15 -13.86 0.80
CA CYS A 100 4.08 -13.19 -0.49
C CYS A 100 5.35 -12.37 -0.79
N MET A 101 5.87 -11.62 0.18
CA MET A 101 7.12 -10.87 0.03
C MET A 101 8.30 -11.79 -0.24
N GLN A 102 8.40 -12.90 0.49
CA GLN A 102 9.45 -13.90 0.30
C GLN A 102 9.40 -14.52 -1.10
N ALA A 103 8.20 -14.84 -1.60
CA ALA A 103 8.01 -15.32 -2.97
C ALA A 103 8.43 -14.30 -4.04
N LYS A 104 8.47 -13.00 -3.70
CA LYS A 104 8.97 -11.91 -4.55
C LYS A 104 10.46 -11.59 -4.33
N GLY A 105 11.14 -12.35 -3.47
CA GLY A 105 12.57 -12.20 -3.20
C GLY A 105 12.92 -11.27 -2.03
N PHE A 106 11.92 -10.79 -1.27
CA PHE A 106 12.14 -9.90 -0.13
C PHE A 106 11.87 -10.63 1.19
N THR A 107 12.87 -10.70 2.06
CA THR A 107 12.73 -11.31 3.39
C THR A 107 12.52 -10.21 4.42
N VAL A 108 11.38 -10.26 5.12
CA VAL A 108 11.04 -9.31 6.19
C VAL A 108 11.11 -10.06 7.52
N GLY A 109 11.82 -9.48 8.50
CA GLY A 109 11.97 -10.06 9.84
C GLY A 109 10.62 -10.43 10.49
N GLY A 110 10.62 -11.50 11.27
CA GLY A 110 9.44 -12.08 11.92
C GLY A 110 9.15 -11.54 13.31
#